data_AF-A0A672QD17-F1
#
_entry.id   AF-A0A672QD17-F1
#
_cell.length_a   1.000
_cell.length_b   1.000
_cell.length_c   1.000
_cell.angle_alpha   90.00
_cell.angle_beta   90.00
_cell.angle_gamma   90.00
#
_symmetry.space_group_name_H-M   'P 1'
#
loop_
_entity.id
_entity.type
_entity.pdbx_description
1 polymer ?
#
loop_
_entity_poly.entity_id
_entity_poly.type
_entity_poly.pdbx_seq_one_letter_code
_entity_poly.pdbx_strand_id
1 'polypeptide(L)'
;MFLLKRGLLEHILFCIIDSGCKSRDVLQSYFDLLGELMKFNNDAFKRFNKYVNTEEKFQVFLTQINSSLVDSNMLVRCIVLSLDRFESQTEDVKVVEVLSECCLLSYMARVENRLSFLFRLVNIINVQTLTQENVSCLNTSLVILMLARRRGKLPFYLNALREKEYAEKYPGCLLNNFHNLLHFWQHHYLNKDKDSTCLENSSCIPFSFWKETVSVLLGEDRTSPCAIISYIDEPYMELDRDPLGN
;
A
#
# COMPACT_ATOMS: atom_id res chain seq x y z
N MET A 1 -1.62 -10.70 21.69
CA MET A 1 -0.65 -10.04 22.60
C MET A 1 0.19 -11.03 23.46
N PHE A 2 0.43 -12.26 23.01
CA PHE A 2 1.32 -13.24 23.68
C PHE A 2 2.74 -13.26 23.07
N LEU A 3 2.84 -13.22 21.73
CA LEU A 3 4.10 -13.23 21.00
C LEU A 3 4.93 -11.96 21.20
N LEU A 4 4.28 -10.80 21.33
CA LEU A 4 4.95 -9.55 21.69
C LEU A 4 5.69 -9.69 23.03
N LYS A 5 5.06 -10.28 24.05
CA LYS A 5 5.68 -10.46 25.38
C LYS A 5 6.93 -11.36 25.36
N ARG A 6 7.17 -12.10 24.28
CA ARG A 6 8.34 -12.99 24.11
C ARG A 6 9.48 -12.37 23.29
N GLY A 7 9.43 -11.08 22.98
CA GLY A 7 10.50 -10.40 22.24
C GLY A 7 10.53 -10.71 20.73
N LEU A 8 9.48 -11.31 20.18
CA LEU A 8 9.45 -11.72 18.78
C LEU A 8 9.57 -10.54 17.82
N LEU A 9 8.95 -9.40 18.13
CA LEU A 9 9.02 -8.19 17.31
C LEU A 9 10.46 -7.69 17.18
N GLU A 10 11.19 -7.59 18.29
CA GLU A 10 12.60 -7.16 18.30
C GLU A 10 13.49 -8.18 17.60
N HIS A 11 13.21 -9.48 17.73
CA HIS A 11 13.94 -10.51 17.00
C HIS A 11 13.75 -10.38 15.48
N ILE A 12 12.52 -10.14 15.02
CA ILE A 12 12.24 -9.91 13.60
C ILE A 12 12.96 -8.65 13.10
N LEU A 13 12.91 -7.56 13.87
CA LEU A 13 13.62 -6.33 13.52
C LEU A 13 15.13 -6.53 13.48
N PHE A 14 15.70 -7.28 14.40
CA PHE A 14 17.10 -7.71 14.34
C PHE A 14 17.40 -8.48 13.07
N CYS A 15 16.53 -9.41 12.68
CA CYS A 15 16.70 -10.16 11.44
C CYS A 15 16.65 -9.26 10.19
N ILE A 16 15.74 -8.29 10.13
CA ILE A 16 15.60 -7.37 8.99
C ILE A 16 16.74 -6.37 8.94
N ILE A 17 17.16 -5.81 10.08
CA ILE A 17 18.06 -4.64 10.14
C ILE A 17 19.51 -5.06 10.36
N ASP A 18 19.77 -5.96 11.31
CA ASP A 18 21.12 -6.19 11.86
C ASP A 18 21.74 -7.52 11.41
N SER A 19 20.94 -8.54 11.07
CA SER A 19 21.46 -9.89 10.80
C SER A 19 22.16 -10.05 9.43
N GLY A 20 21.99 -9.10 8.52
CA GLY A 20 22.49 -9.21 7.14
C GLY A 20 21.82 -10.31 6.32
N CYS A 21 20.62 -10.76 6.70
CA CYS A 21 19.86 -11.78 5.97
C CYS A 21 19.63 -11.36 4.51
N LYS A 22 20.07 -12.17 3.55
CA LYS A 22 19.92 -11.93 2.10
C LYS A 22 18.89 -12.85 1.43
N SER A 23 18.33 -13.81 2.16
CA SER A 23 17.36 -14.75 1.60
C SER A 23 15.99 -14.08 1.45
N ARG A 24 15.47 -14.03 0.22
CA ARG A 24 14.20 -13.35 -0.09
C ARG A 24 13.02 -14.00 0.62
N ASP A 25 12.87 -15.33 0.54
CA ASP A 25 11.75 -16.06 1.15
C ASP A 25 11.68 -15.87 2.67
N VAL A 26 12.86 -15.82 3.29
CA VAL A 26 12.99 -15.60 4.74
C VAL A 26 12.62 -14.15 5.08
N LEU A 27 13.06 -13.18 4.27
CA LEU A 27 12.76 -11.77 4.48
C LEU A 27 11.26 -11.47 4.28
N GLN A 28 10.61 -12.07 3.29
CA GLN A 28 9.16 -11.98 3.10
C GLN A 28 8.42 -12.46 4.36
N SER A 29 8.79 -13.63 4.87
CA SER A 29 8.18 -14.20 6.08
C SER A 29 8.33 -13.28 7.31
N TYR A 30 9.47 -12.59 7.42
CA TYR A 30 9.69 -11.60 8.46
C TYR A 30 8.82 -10.36 8.30
N PHE A 31 8.64 -9.85 7.07
CA PHE A 31 7.73 -8.73 6.83
C PHE A 31 6.28 -9.08 7.11
N ASP A 32 5.81 -10.25 6.68
CA ASP A 32 4.44 -10.71 6.94
C ASP A 32 4.17 -10.84 8.44
N LEU A 33 5.09 -11.47 9.18
CA LEU A 33 4.95 -11.63 10.63
C LEU A 33 5.04 -10.29 11.37
N LEU A 34 5.92 -9.38 10.92
CA LEU A 34 5.99 -8.03 11.48
C LEU A 34 4.68 -7.26 11.24
N GLY A 35 4.11 -7.38 10.04
CA GLY A 35 2.82 -6.81 9.68
C GLY A 35 1.71 -7.28 10.61
N GLU A 36 1.58 -8.59 10.82
CA GLU A 36 0.57 -9.15 11.73
C GLU A 36 0.77 -8.75 13.19
N LEU A 37 2.01 -8.56 13.65
CA LEU A 37 2.29 -8.10 15.01
C LEU A 37 1.95 -6.62 15.21
N MET A 38 2.19 -5.79 14.19
CA MET A 38 2.07 -4.33 14.27
C MET A 38 0.69 -3.81 13.89
N LYS A 39 -0.04 -4.48 12.99
CA LYS A 39 -1.34 -4.03 12.48
C LYS A 39 -2.30 -3.69 13.62
N PHE A 40 -2.72 -2.42 13.66
CA PHE A 40 -3.62 -1.83 14.66
C PHE A 40 -3.14 -1.95 16.13
N ASN A 41 -1.86 -2.14 16.36
CA ASN A 41 -1.30 -2.40 17.69
C ASN A 41 -0.33 -1.29 18.13
N ASN A 42 -0.84 -0.32 18.90
CA ASN A 42 -0.06 0.82 19.39
C ASN A 42 1.19 0.41 20.20
N ASP A 43 1.09 -0.60 21.06
CA ASP A 43 2.23 -1.12 21.83
C ASP A 43 3.32 -1.71 20.94
N ALA A 44 2.96 -2.37 19.83
CA ALA A 44 3.93 -2.87 18.87
C ALA A 44 4.68 -1.73 18.16
N PHE A 45 3.99 -0.62 17.81
CA PHE A 45 4.64 0.57 17.26
C PHE A 45 5.56 1.28 18.29
N LYS A 46 5.18 1.33 19.57
CA LYS A 46 6.09 1.83 20.64
C LYS A 46 7.38 1.00 20.71
N ARG A 47 7.25 -0.32 20.64
CA ARG A 47 8.39 -1.24 20.70
C ARG A 47 9.26 -1.18 19.45
N PHE A 48 8.63 -1.04 18.27
CA PHE A 48 9.34 -0.74 17.03
C PHE A 48 10.20 0.52 17.20
N ASN A 49 9.60 1.61 17.68
CA ASN A 49 10.30 2.90 17.85
C ASN A 49 11.46 2.79 18.86
N LYS A 50 11.28 2.00 19.92
CA LYS A 50 12.35 1.72 20.89
C LYS A 50 13.52 0.93 20.28
N TYR A 51 13.25 0.00 19.36
CA TYR A 51 14.28 -0.79 18.69
C TYR A 51 15.00 0.01 17.60
N VAL A 52 14.21 0.70 16.77
CA VAL A 52 14.66 1.54 15.64
C VAL A 52 14.84 2.98 16.15
N ASN A 53 15.74 3.12 17.12
CA ASN A 53 15.94 4.36 17.88
C ASN A 53 17.04 5.28 17.30
N THR A 54 17.63 4.92 16.15
CA THR A 54 18.60 5.73 15.43
C THR A 54 18.17 5.92 13.99
N GLU A 55 18.58 7.05 13.40
CA GLU A 55 18.31 7.35 11.99
C GLU A 55 18.90 6.26 11.07
N GLU A 56 20.11 5.76 11.38
CA GLU A 56 20.76 4.69 10.63
C GLU A 56 19.90 3.42 10.56
N LYS A 57 19.39 2.94 11.71
CA LYS A 57 18.52 1.76 11.74
C LYS A 57 17.23 2.00 10.98
N PHE A 58 16.67 3.21 11.07
CA PHE A 58 15.46 3.56 10.34
C PHE A 58 15.69 3.54 8.83
N GLN A 59 16.80 4.10 8.36
CA GLN A 59 17.19 4.08 6.94
C GLN A 59 17.48 2.67 6.43
N VAL A 60 18.14 1.82 7.23
CA VAL A 60 18.34 0.40 6.87
C VAL A 60 16.98 -0.31 6.74
N PHE A 61 16.08 -0.13 7.70
CA PHE A 61 14.74 -0.71 7.66
C PHE A 61 13.95 -0.26 6.42
N LEU A 62 13.94 1.04 6.13
CA LEU A 62 13.30 1.57 4.91
C LEU A 62 13.97 1.03 3.65
N THR A 63 15.30 0.89 3.63
CA THR A 63 16.02 0.32 2.49
C THR A 63 15.56 -1.11 2.20
N GLN A 64 15.41 -1.95 3.24
CA GLN A 64 14.94 -3.32 3.08
C GLN A 64 13.51 -3.40 2.51
N ILE A 65 12.58 -2.57 3.02
CA ILE A 65 11.24 -2.46 2.46
C ILE A 65 11.31 -2.04 0.98
N ASN A 66 12.11 -1.01 0.69
CA ASN A 66 12.17 -0.45 -0.65
C ASN A 66 12.86 -1.38 -1.65
N SER A 67 13.87 -2.16 -1.27
CA SER A 67 14.56 -3.09 -2.17
C SER A 67 13.75 -4.36 -2.47
N SER A 68 12.82 -4.70 -1.58
CA SER A 68 11.99 -5.91 -1.67
C SER A 68 10.51 -5.53 -1.58
N LEU A 69 10.06 -4.60 -2.44
CA LEU A 69 8.73 -4.01 -2.31
C LEU A 69 7.61 -5.03 -2.57
N VAL A 70 7.80 -6.00 -3.46
CA VAL A 70 6.84 -7.10 -3.66
C VAL A 70 6.67 -7.89 -2.37
N ASP A 71 7.76 -8.25 -1.71
CA ASP A 71 7.75 -9.05 -0.49
C ASP A 71 7.26 -8.27 0.75
N SER A 72 7.47 -6.95 0.77
CA SER A 72 7.16 -6.09 1.92
C SER A 72 5.84 -5.32 1.81
N ASN A 73 5.14 -5.39 0.66
CA ASN A 73 3.93 -4.57 0.43
C ASN A 73 2.82 -4.83 1.46
N MET A 74 2.71 -6.06 1.97
CA MET A 74 1.72 -6.40 3.01
C MET A 74 2.02 -5.70 4.33
N LEU A 75 3.30 -5.55 4.70
CA LEU A 75 3.71 -4.72 5.83
C LEU A 75 3.40 -3.24 5.57
N VAL A 76 3.69 -2.72 4.37
CA VAL A 76 3.34 -1.33 3.99
C VAL A 76 1.82 -1.11 4.16
N ARG A 77 1.00 -2.05 3.70
CA ARG A 77 -0.46 -2.04 3.89
C ARG A 77 -0.84 -1.98 5.36
N CYS A 78 -0.23 -2.82 6.20
CA CYS A 78 -0.48 -2.83 7.64
C CYS A 78 -0.15 -1.48 8.28
N ILE A 79 0.95 -0.84 7.87
CA ILE A 79 1.37 0.46 8.39
C ILE A 79 0.36 1.56 8.01
N VAL A 80 -0.03 1.65 6.73
CA VAL A 80 -0.99 2.69 6.28
C VAL A 80 -2.38 2.52 6.88
N LEU A 81 -2.86 1.28 7.04
CA LEU A 81 -4.12 0.99 7.72
C LEU A 81 -4.05 1.37 9.20
N SER A 82 -2.95 1.03 9.87
CA SER A 82 -2.75 1.35 11.29
C SER A 82 -2.71 2.86 11.50
N LEU A 83 -1.99 3.58 10.65
CA LEU A 83 -1.96 5.04 10.65
C LEU A 83 -3.37 5.63 10.50
N ASP A 84 -4.14 5.19 9.50
CA ASP A 84 -5.50 5.70 9.28
C ASP A 84 -6.41 5.47 10.49
N ARG A 85 -6.33 4.28 11.09
CA ARG A 85 -7.09 3.96 12.31
C ARG A 85 -6.67 4.85 13.48
N PHE A 86 -5.37 4.99 13.73
CA PHE A 86 -4.86 5.80 14.84
C PHE A 86 -5.23 7.28 14.69
N GLU A 87 -5.16 7.83 13.48
CA GLU A 87 -5.60 9.21 13.20
C GLU A 87 -7.11 9.42 13.44
N SER A 88 -7.92 8.36 13.43
CA SER A 88 -9.34 8.41 13.80
C SER A 88 -9.63 8.20 15.30
N GLN A 89 -8.61 7.90 16.11
CA GLN A 89 -8.72 7.56 17.53
C GLN A 89 -7.94 8.54 18.42
N THR A 90 -7.96 9.83 18.06
CA THR A 90 -7.17 10.88 18.74
C THR A 90 -7.63 11.20 20.17
N GLU A 91 -8.75 10.64 20.63
CA GLU A 91 -9.21 10.72 22.02
C GLU A 91 -8.42 9.77 22.95
N ASP A 92 -7.78 8.72 22.42
CA ASP A 92 -6.95 7.80 23.21
C ASP A 92 -5.53 8.37 23.36
N VAL A 93 -5.17 8.75 24.59
CA VAL A 93 -3.86 9.30 24.95
C VAL A 93 -2.71 8.40 24.49
N LYS A 94 -2.86 7.06 24.56
CA LYS A 94 -1.82 6.13 24.12
C LYS A 94 -1.62 6.17 22.61
N VAL A 95 -2.68 6.43 21.85
CA VAL A 95 -2.62 6.55 20.39
C VAL A 95 -1.94 7.87 20.01
N VAL A 96 -2.31 8.98 20.67
CA VAL A 96 -1.69 10.29 20.43
C VAL A 96 -0.19 10.26 20.70
N GLU A 97 0.23 9.66 21.82
CA GLU A 97 1.65 9.47 22.16
C GLU A 97 2.39 8.73 21.02
N VAL A 98 1.85 7.61 20.56
CA VAL A 98 2.44 6.80 19.48
C VAL A 98 2.54 7.56 18.16
N LEU A 99 1.48 8.29 17.78
CA LEU A 99 1.50 9.11 16.57
C LEU A 99 2.56 10.21 16.63
N SER A 100 2.82 10.77 17.82
CA SER A 100 3.80 11.85 18.00
C SER A 100 5.25 11.36 18.04
N GLU A 101 5.49 10.15 18.53
CA GLU A 101 6.85 9.65 18.78
C GLU A 101 7.36 8.65 17.74
N CYS A 102 6.46 7.91 17.08
CA CYS A 102 6.87 6.80 16.20
C CYS A 102 7.40 7.31 14.85
N CYS A 103 8.70 7.14 14.62
CA CYS A 103 9.36 7.58 13.38
C CYS A 103 8.73 6.99 12.11
N LEU A 104 8.29 5.72 12.16
CA LEU A 104 7.65 5.04 11.04
C LEU A 104 6.27 5.61 10.71
N LEU A 105 5.46 5.92 11.73
CA LEU A 105 4.14 6.52 11.52
C LEU A 105 4.28 7.97 11.04
N SER A 106 5.20 8.75 11.62
CA SER A 106 5.54 10.09 11.15
C SER A 106 6.01 10.09 9.69
N TYR A 107 6.84 9.12 9.30
CA TYR A 107 7.24 8.94 7.92
C TYR A 107 6.03 8.63 7.02
N MET A 108 5.16 7.70 7.41
CA MET A 108 4.00 7.31 6.59
C MET A 108 2.89 8.37 6.57
N ALA A 109 2.81 9.26 7.55
CA ALA A 109 1.88 10.37 7.59
C ALA A 109 2.12 11.38 6.45
N ARG A 110 3.37 11.51 6.00
CA ARG A 110 3.74 12.35 4.86
C ARG A 110 3.14 11.79 3.57
N VAL A 111 2.42 12.65 2.85
CA VAL A 111 1.69 12.24 1.65
C VAL A 111 2.65 11.82 0.53
N GLU A 112 3.82 12.44 0.46
CA GLU A 112 4.85 12.17 -0.55
C GLU A 112 5.40 10.74 -0.42
N ASN A 113 5.54 10.25 0.81
CA ASN A 113 6.02 8.89 1.07
C ASN A 113 4.97 7.84 0.65
N ARG A 114 3.68 8.10 0.94
CA ARG A 114 2.57 7.25 0.47
C ARG A 114 2.47 7.24 -1.05
N LEU A 115 2.64 8.40 -1.70
CA LEU A 115 2.68 8.53 -3.15
C LEU A 115 3.87 7.79 -3.76
N SER A 116 5.05 7.86 -3.14
CA SER A 116 6.23 7.11 -3.58
C SER A 116 5.98 5.60 -3.57
N PHE A 117 5.38 5.06 -2.50
CA PHE A 117 4.98 3.65 -2.46
C PHE A 117 3.93 3.32 -3.52
N LEU A 118 2.87 4.12 -3.63
CA LEU A 118 1.80 3.89 -4.61
C LEU A 118 2.37 3.84 -6.03
N PHE A 119 3.18 4.83 -6.40
CA PHE A 119 3.83 4.91 -7.70
C PHE A 119 4.64 3.64 -7.98
N ARG A 120 5.49 3.22 -7.03
CA ARG A 120 6.34 2.03 -7.21
C ARG A 120 5.53 0.74 -7.26
N LEU A 121 4.54 0.57 -6.39
CA LEU A 121 3.70 -0.64 -6.35
C LEU A 121 2.97 -0.86 -7.68
N VAL A 122 2.41 0.19 -8.27
CA VAL A 122 1.76 0.12 -9.58
C VAL A 122 2.78 -0.16 -10.69
N ASN A 123 3.98 0.44 -10.62
CA ASN A 123 4.98 0.32 -11.69
C ASN A 123 5.72 -1.03 -11.73
N ILE A 124 5.71 -1.83 -10.65
CA ILE A 124 6.40 -3.12 -10.59
C ILE A 124 5.56 -4.26 -11.20
N ILE A 125 4.26 -4.04 -11.41
CA ILE A 125 3.33 -5.04 -11.93
C ILE A 125 2.61 -4.52 -13.16
N ASN A 126 2.19 -5.44 -14.04
CA ASN A 126 1.24 -5.19 -15.11
C ASN A 126 0.40 -6.46 -15.33
N VAL A 127 -0.66 -6.38 -16.13
CA VAL A 127 -1.59 -7.50 -16.36
C VAL A 127 -0.87 -8.77 -16.84
N GLN A 128 0.19 -8.64 -17.64
CA GLN A 128 0.94 -9.76 -18.20
C GLN A 128 1.90 -10.43 -17.19
N THR A 129 2.28 -9.71 -16.14
CA THR A 129 3.25 -10.16 -15.12
C THR A 129 2.61 -10.45 -13.76
N LEU A 130 1.30 -10.28 -13.65
CA LEU A 130 0.54 -10.57 -12.44
C LEU A 130 0.55 -12.07 -12.13
N THR A 131 0.89 -12.40 -10.88
CA THR A 131 0.90 -13.75 -10.33
C THR A 131 0.21 -13.77 -8.97
N GLN A 132 0.01 -14.96 -8.39
CA GLN A 132 -0.50 -15.08 -7.02
C GLN A 132 0.44 -14.42 -5.99
N GLU A 133 1.74 -14.33 -6.28
CA GLU A 133 2.74 -13.79 -5.36
C GLU A 133 2.74 -12.26 -5.34
N ASN A 134 2.47 -11.60 -6.47
CA ASN A 134 2.58 -10.13 -6.58
C ASN A 134 1.23 -9.40 -6.70
N VAL A 135 0.09 -10.09 -6.84
CA VAL A 135 -1.25 -9.46 -6.88
C VAL A 135 -1.56 -8.63 -5.62
N SER A 136 -0.89 -8.95 -4.51
CA SER A 136 -0.94 -8.17 -3.27
C SER A 136 -0.49 -6.70 -3.46
N CYS A 137 0.44 -6.42 -4.38
CA CYS A 137 0.87 -5.06 -4.71
C CYS A 137 -0.31 -4.19 -5.19
N LEU A 138 -1.15 -4.73 -6.10
CA LEU A 138 -2.33 -4.03 -6.60
C LEU A 138 -3.33 -3.72 -5.47
N ASN A 139 -3.57 -4.72 -4.61
CA ASN A 139 -4.46 -4.54 -3.46
C ASN A 139 -3.91 -3.49 -2.47
N THR A 140 -2.59 -3.43 -2.27
CA THR A 140 -1.97 -2.42 -1.41
C THR A 140 -2.08 -1.02 -2.02
N SER A 141 -1.87 -0.88 -3.34
CA SER A 141 -2.13 0.37 -4.07
C SER A 141 -3.57 0.84 -3.91
N LEU A 142 -4.54 -0.08 -4.04
CA LEU A 142 -5.96 0.21 -3.82
C LEU A 142 -6.24 0.66 -2.39
N VAL A 143 -5.68 0.02 -1.37
CA VAL A 143 -5.83 0.48 0.03
C VAL A 143 -5.35 1.91 0.19
N ILE A 144 -4.17 2.27 -0.34
CA ILE A 144 -3.65 3.64 -0.24
C ILE A 144 -4.65 4.65 -0.84
N LEU A 145 -5.20 4.36 -2.02
CA LEU A 145 -6.19 5.22 -2.68
C LEU A 145 -7.55 5.23 -2.00
N MET A 146 -7.99 4.10 -1.45
CA MET A 146 -9.24 4.00 -0.67
C MET A 146 -9.16 4.88 0.59
N LEU A 147 -8.03 4.87 1.29
CA LEU A 147 -7.79 5.76 2.42
C LEU A 147 -7.73 7.23 2.00
N ALA A 148 -7.10 7.54 0.86
CA ALA A 148 -7.13 8.89 0.30
C ALA A 148 -8.56 9.33 -0.07
N ARG A 149 -9.36 8.44 -0.66
CA ARG A 149 -10.77 8.66 -1.03
C ARG A 149 -11.65 8.96 0.17
N ARG A 150 -11.49 8.20 1.27
CA ARG A 150 -12.21 8.47 2.54
C ARG A 150 -11.99 9.90 3.06
N ARG A 151 -10.85 10.50 2.74
CA ARG A 151 -10.46 11.86 3.15
C ARG A 151 -10.69 12.91 2.06
N GLY A 152 -11.38 12.57 0.96
CA GLY A 152 -11.60 13.48 -0.17
C GLY A 152 -10.34 13.84 -0.96
N LYS A 153 -9.25 13.08 -0.81
CA LYS A 153 -7.94 13.35 -1.44
C LYS A 153 -7.67 12.52 -2.69
N LEU A 154 -8.63 11.75 -3.18
CA LEU A 154 -8.43 10.89 -4.36
C LEU A 154 -7.96 11.68 -5.60
N PRO A 155 -8.58 12.83 -5.97
CA PRO A 155 -8.11 13.62 -7.11
C PRO A 155 -6.65 14.08 -6.99
N PHE A 156 -6.24 14.47 -5.78
CA PHE A 156 -4.87 14.89 -5.50
C PHE A 156 -3.87 13.75 -5.79
N TYR A 157 -4.20 12.52 -5.38
CA TYR A 157 -3.34 11.37 -5.62
C TYR A 157 -3.23 11.04 -7.11
N LEU A 158 -4.34 11.06 -7.85
CA LEU A 158 -4.35 10.79 -9.29
C LEU A 158 -3.55 11.86 -10.05
N ASN A 159 -3.70 13.14 -9.71
CA ASN A 159 -2.90 14.21 -10.29
C ASN A 159 -1.41 14.02 -10.00
N ALA A 160 -1.05 13.69 -8.75
CA ALA A 160 0.35 13.47 -8.38
C ALA A 160 0.98 12.29 -9.13
N LEU A 161 0.22 11.23 -9.45
CA LEU A 161 0.69 10.15 -10.31
C LEU A 161 0.94 10.63 -11.74
N ARG A 162 0.03 11.42 -12.33
CA ARG A 162 0.22 12.04 -13.64
C ARG A 162 1.47 12.91 -13.67
N GLU A 163 1.63 13.82 -12.71
CA GLU A 163 2.82 14.68 -12.59
C GLU A 163 4.12 13.88 -12.49
N LYS A 164 4.06 12.73 -11.81
CA LYS A 164 5.21 11.82 -11.68
C LYS A 164 5.57 11.17 -13.02
N GLU A 165 4.61 10.73 -13.83
CA GLU A 165 4.88 10.22 -15.19
C GLU A 165 5.54 11.27 -16.08
N TYR A 166 5.08 12.53 -16.01
CA TYR A 166 5.66 13.64 -16.74
C TYR A 166 7.10 13.92 -16.31
N ALA A 167 7.36 13.96 -15.01
CA ALA A 167 8.70 14.18 -14.47
C ALA A 167 9.70 13.08 -14.91
N GLU A 168 9.21 11.85 -15.04
CA GLU A 168 10.02 10.68 -15.40
C GLU A 168 10.01 10.38 -16.92
N LYS A 169 9.36 11.23 -17.72
CA LYS A 169 9.34 11.23 -19.20
C LYS A 169 8.65 10.02 -19.84
N TYR A 170 7.57 9.51 -19.24
CA TYR A 170 6.70 8.47 -19.83
C TYR A 170 5.20 8.73 -19.60
N PRO A 171 4.67 9.88 -20.04
CA PRO A 171 3.27 10.22 -19.80
C PRO A 171 2.29 9.12 -20.27
N GLY A 172 1.31 8.80 -19.43
CA GLY A 172 0.29 7.78 -19.67
C GLY A 172 0.71 6.33 -19.38
N CYS A 173 2.00 6.00 -19.23
CA CYS A 173 2.42 4.61 -19.03
C CYS A 173 1.88 3.99 -17.73
N LEU A 174 2.03 4.69 -16.60
CA LEU A 174 1.59 4.24 -15.28
C LEU A 174 0.06 4.24 -15.16
N LEU A 175 -0.60 5.31 -15.61
CA LEU A 175 -2.05 5.47 -15.44
C LEU A 175 -2.84 4.54 -16.36
N ASN A 176 -2.40 4.29 -17.61
CA ASN A 176 -3.00 3.24 -18.44
C ASN A 176 -2.74 1.85 -17.83
N ASN A 177 -1.52 1.57 -17.37
CA ASN A 177 -1.23 0.31 -16.68
C ASN A 177 -2.14 0.12 -15.46
N PHE A 178 -2.33 1.18 -14.66
CA PHE A 178 -3.18 1.10 -13.48
C PHE A 178 -4.64 0.88 -13.83
N HIS A 179 -5.15 1.56 -14.87
CA HIS A 179 -6.48 1.34 -15.42
C HIS A 179 -6.68 -0.14 -15.81
N ASN A 180 -5.74 -0.72 -16.56
CA ASN A 180 -5.77 -2.13 -16.97
C ASN A 180 -5.71 -3.10 -15.78
N LEU A 181 -4.88 -2.81 -14.78
CA LEU A 181 -4.79 -3.57 -13.53
C LEU A 181 -6.13 -3.56 -12.77
N LEU A 182 -6.85 -2.44 -12.76
CA LEU A 182 -8.16 -2.35 -12.10
C LEU A 182 -9.25 -3.16 -12.83
N HIS A 183 -9.22 -3.20 -14.17
CA HIS A 183 -10.07 -4.14 -14.91
C HIS A 183 -9.74 -5.59 -14.56
N PHE A 184 -8.45 -5.96 -14.50
CA PHE A 184 -8.07 -7.29 -14.01
C PHE A 184 -8.60 -7.55 -12.59
N TRP A 185 -8.51 -6.57 -11.68
CA TRP A 185 -8.98 -6.70 -10.30
C TRP A 185 -10.48 -7.03 -10.25
N GLN A 186 -11.31 -6.38 -11.07
CA GLN A 186 -12.75 -6.66 -11.15
C GLN A 186 -13.01 -8.12 -11.54
N HIS A 187 -12.36 -8.60 -12.61
CA HIS A 187 -12.49 -9.98 -13.06
C HIS A 187 -12.00 -10.99 -11.99
N HIS A 188 -10.93 -10.63 -11.28
CA HIS A 188 -10.30 -11.50 -10.29
C HIS A 188 -11.12 -11.64 -9.01
N TYR A 189 -11.69 -10.55 -8.47
CA TYR A 189 -12.29 -10.52 -7.13
C TYR A 189 -13.82 -10.50 -7.11
N LEU A 190 -14.52 -10.05 -8.16
CA LEU A 190 -15.99 -9.95 -8.11
C LEU A 190 -16.70 -11.30 -8.16
N ASN A 191 -16.03 -12.34 -8.67
CA ASN A 191 -16.57 -13.69 -8.82
C ASN A 191 -16.00 -14.71 -7.82
N LYS A 192 -15.23 -14.25 -6.80
CA LYS A 192 -14.54 -15.12 -5.84
C LYS A 192 -14.83 -14.72 -4.39
N ASP A 193 -15.77 -15.42 -3.76
CA ASP A 193 -16.24 -15.10 -2.40
C ASP A 193 -15.15 -15.24 -1.32
N LYS A 194 -14.23 -16.21 -1.47
CA LYS A 194 -13.16 -16.43 -0.48
C LYS A 194 -12.12 -15.30 -0.49
N ASP A 195 -11.68 -14.90 -1.68
CA ASP A 195 -10.61 -13.91 -1.84
C ASP A 195 -11.08 -12.51 -1.42
N SER A 196 -12.34 -12.17 -1.73
CA SER A 196 -12.98 -10.92 -1.27
C SER A 196 -13.15 -10.86 0.25
N THR A 197 -13.56 -11.96 0.88
CA THR A 197 -13.64 -12.06 2.35
C THR A 197 -12.27 -11.87 3.01
N CYS A 198 -11.22 -12.45 2.45
CA CYS A 198 -9.84 -12.25 2.92
C CYS A 198 -9.38 -10.79 2.82
N LEU A 199 -9.73 -10.07 1.74
CA LEU A 199 -9.43 -8.65 1.61
C LEU A 199 -10.14 -7.82 2.69
N GLU A 200 -11.43 -8.07 2.91
CA GLU A 200 -12.20 -7.38 3.92
C GLU A 200 -11.62 -7.58 5.32
N ASN A 201 -11.37 -8.84 5.69
CA ASN A 201 -10.84 -9.18 7.02
C ASN A 201 -9.43 -8.63 7.24
N SER A 202 -8.56 -8.72 6.23
CA SER A 202 -7.17 -8.26 6.37
C SER A 202 -7.04 -6.74 6.42
N SER A 203 -7.96 -6.00 5.78
CA SER A 203 -7.95 -4.54 5.73
C SER A 203 -8.86 -3.86 6.75
N CYS A 204 -9.85 -4.58 7.31
CA CYS A 204 -10.99 -4.01 8.02
C CYS A 204 -11.74 -2.94 7.19
N ILE A 205 -11.73 -3.07 5.87
CA ILE A 205 -12.50 -2.23 4.95
C ILE A 205 -13.56 -3.10 4.28
N PRO A 206 -14.87 -2.76 4.40
CA PRO A 206 -15.93 -3.51 3.75
C PRO A 206 -15.67 -3.69 2.26
N PHE A 207 -15.84 -4.91 1.74
CA PHE A 207 -15.63 -5.23 0.33
C PHE A 207 -16.53 -4.40 -0.59
N SER A 208 -17.69 -3.94 -0.11
CA SER A 208 -18.52 -2.95 -0.82
C SER A 208 -17.75 -1.67 -1.16
N PHE A 209 -16.91 -1.17 -0.25
CA PHE A 209 -16.11 0.04 -0.47
C PHE A 209 -14.94 -0.21 -1.43
N TRP A 210 -14.39 -1.44 -1.47
CA TRP A 210 -13.43 -1.84 -2.49
C TRP A 210 -14.06 -1.78 -3.88
N LYS A 211 -15.23 -2.42 -4.05
CA LYS A 211 -15.99 -2.42 -5.32
C LYS A 211 -16.34 -1.01 -5.77
N GLU A 212 -16.86 -0.20 -4.85
CA GLU A 212 -17.23 1.18 -5.13
C GLU A 212 -16.01 2.02 -5.55
N THR A 213 -14.88 1.87 -4.85
CA THR A 213 -13.66 2.63 -5.18
C THR A 213 -13.11 2.24 -6.54
N VAL A 214 -13.10 0.95 -6.88
CA VAL A 214 -12.69 0.48 -8.22
C VAL A 214 -13.65 1.00 -9.29
N SER A 215 -14.96 0.97 -9.05
CA SER A 215 -15.96 1.53 -9.97
C SER A 215 -15.80 3.04 -10.18
N VAL A 216 -15.44 3.79 -9.14
CA VAL A 216 -15.16 5.23 -9.23
C VAL A 216 -13.90 5.50 -10.05
N LEU A 217 -12.84 4.72 -9.82
CA LEU A 217 -11.57 4.85 -10.55
C LEU A 217 -11.70 4.51 -12.03
N LEU A 218 -12.56 3.54 -12.37
CA LEU A 218 -12.89 3.10 -13.74
C LEU A 218 -14.08 3.85 -14.35
N GLY A 219 -14.51 4.98 -13.78
CA GLY A 219 -15.62 5.75 -14.35
C GLY A 219 -15.30 6.25 -15.77
N GLU A 220 -16.28 6.18 -16.66
CA GLU A 220 -16.15 6.57 -18.09
C GLU A 220 -16.24 8.10 -18.32
N ASP A 221 -16.69 8.85 -17.31
CA ASP A 221 -16.79 10.31 -17.36
C ASP A 221 -15.40 10.96 -17.18
N ARG A 222 -14.83 11.45 -18.27
CA ARG A 222 -13.54 12.15 -18.31
C ARG A 222 -13.54 13.51 -17.58
N THR A 223 -14.70 14.02 -17.20
CA THR A 223 -14.81 15.22 -16.36
C THR A 223 -14.77 14.90 -14.87
N SER A 224 -14.91 13.62 -14.51
CA SER A 224 -14.86 13.18 -13.12
C SER A 224 -13.44 13.26 -12.58
N PRO A 225 -13.16 14.05 -11.53
CA PRO A 225 -11.82 14.16 -10.96
C PRO A 225 -11.39 12.91 -10.18
N CYS A 226 -12.28 11.91 -10.04
CA CYS A 226 -12.01 10.67 -9.33
C CYS A 226 -11.77 9.48 -10.26
N ALA A 227 -11.99 9.63 -11.58
CA ALA A 227 -11.72 8.62 -12.58
C ALA A 227 -10.28 8.74 -13.09
N ILE A 228 -9.60 7.60 -13.32
CA ILE A 228 -8.21 7.57 -13.81
C ILE A 228 -8.10 8.20 -15.20
N ILE A 229 -9.06 7.93 -16.08
CA ILE A 229 -9.06 8.40 -17.46
C ILE A 229 -9.04 9.93 -17.60
N SER A 230 -9.48 10.65 -16.57
CA SER A 230 -9.44 12.12 -16.51
C SER A 230 -8.01 12.66 -16.39
N TYR A 231 -7.04 11.80 -16.05
CA TYR A 231 -5.64 12.13 -15.87
C TYR A 231 -4.73 11.54 -16.95
N ILE A 232 -5.29 10.85 -17.94
CA ILE A 232 -4.55 10.35 -19.11
C ILE A 232 -4.83 11.30 -20.27
N ASP A 233 -3.79 11.93 -20.80
CA ASP A 233 -3.94 12.82 -21.95
C ASP A 233 -4.27 12.02 -23.21
N GLU A 234 -5.12 12.57 -24.09
CA GLU A 234 -5.64 11.91 -25.29
C GLU A 234 -4.57 11.22 -26.16
N PRO A 235 -3.40 11.83 -26.40
CA PRO A 235 -2.36 11.19 -27.21
C PRO A 235 -1.80 9.90 -26.61
N TYR A 236 -1.98 9.68 -25.31
CA TYR A 236 -1.46 8.54 -24.57
C TYR A 236 -2.55 7.54 -24.16
N MET A 237 -3.81 7.79 -24.47
CA MET A 237 -4.89 6.87 -24.13
C MET A 237 -4.76 5.57 -24.94
N GLU A 238 -4.63 4.45 -24.24
CA GLU A 238 -4.70 3.12 -24.84
C GLU A 238 -6.19 2.75 -25.00
N LEU A 239 -6.80 3.17 -26.11
CA LEU A 239 -8.18 2.81 -26.46
C LEU A 239 -8.33 1.28 -26.50
N ASP A 240 -9.18 0.75 -25.61
CA ASP A 240 -9.72 -0.63 -25.54
C ASP A 240 -8.99 -1.66 -26.41
N ARG A 241 -7.71 -1.89 -26.11
CA ARG A 241 -7.12 -3.20 -26.39
C ARG A 241 -7.52 -4.04 -25.21
N ASP A 242 -8.59 -4.81 -25.38
CA ASP A 242 -9.02 -5.81 -24.40
C ASP A 242 -7.78 -6.52 -23.84
N PRO A 243 -7.36 -6.25 -22.58
CA PRO A 243 -6.12 -6.79 -22.04
C PRO A 243 -6.16 -8.31 -21.92
N LEU A 244 -7.37 -8.88 -22.01
CA LEU A 244 -7.69 -10.29 -21.88
C LEU A 244 -7.83 -11.01 -23.21
N GLY A 245 -7.78 -10.31 -24.36
CA GLY A 245 -7.76 -10.91 -25.70
C GLY A 245 -8.75 -12.05 -25.89
N ASN A 246 -10.05 -11.73 -25.98
CA ASN A 246 -11.01 -12.60 -26.67
C ASN A 246 -11.28 -12.08 -28.08
#